data_AF-A0A7S3SD59-F1
#
_entry.id   AF-A0A7S3SD59-F1
#
_cell.length_a   1.000
_cell.length_b   1.000
_cell.length_c   1.000
_cell.angle_alpha   90.00
_cell.angle_beta   90.00
_cell.angle_gamma   90.00
#
_symmetry.space_group_name_H-M   'P 1'
#
loop_
_entity.id
_entity.type
_entity.pdbx_description
1 polymer ?
#
loop_
_entity_poly.entity_id
_entity_poly.type
_entity_poly.pdbx_seq_one_letter_code
_entity_poly.pdbx_strand_id
1 'polypeptide(L)'
;RGLLSLLRAAEKPSIQSAGQIAFDYFHMLFRDKITDLVTAFPEDSRVIDNETKQDKGAFWSGHKRFPKAAAFDASNETHWTFLVDTTALFAAMLGAVPQKKEGDDDYLKEWRNQAWAANLAKDLKVLEYVAGAVNTEGDAA
;
A
#
# COMPACT_ATOMS: atom_id res chain seq x y z
N ARG A 1 -9.19 -2.41 5.64
CA ARG A 1 -8.31 -2.95 6.72
C ARG A 1 -7.44 -1.89 7.37
N GLY A 2 -6.83 -0.97 6.60
CA GLY A 2 -6.19 0.23 7.17
C GLY A 2 -7.05 0.96 8.22
N LEU A 3 -8.37 1.05 8.02
CA LEU A 3 -9.30 1.60 9.02
C LEU A 3 -9.36 0.81 10.34
N LEU A 4 -9.34 -0.53 10.31
CA LEU A 4 -9.35 -1.33 11.55
C LEU A 4 -8.04 -1.17 12.33
N SER A 5 -6.91 -1.10 11.61
CA SER A 5 -5.60 -0.86 12.22
C SER A 5 -5.52 0.56 12.79
N LEU A 6 -6.12 1.54 12.12
CA LEU A 6 -6.26 2.90 12.62
C LEU A 6 -7.08 2.95 13.92
N LEU A 7 -8.24 2.30 13.96
CA LEU A 7 -9.09 2.26 15.16
C LEU A 7 -8.34 1.63 16.36
N ARG A 8 -7.67 0.50 16.15
CA ARG A 8 -6.85 -0.15 17.19
C ARG A 8 -5.67 0.73 17.65
N ALA A 9 -5.04 1.43 16.72
CA ALA A 9 -3.93 2.32 17.06
C ALA A 9 -4.40 3.57 17.83
N ALA A 10 -5.61 4.05 17.56
CA ALA A 10 -6.19 5.19 18.28
C ALA A 10 -6.50 4.86 19.75
N GLU A 11 -6.84 3.62 20.08
CA GLU A 11 -7.03 3.17 21.47
C GLU A 11 -5.72 3.19 22.28
N LYS A 12 -4.60 2.84 21.64
CA LYS A 12 -3.26 2.84 22.25
C LYS A 12 -2.20 3.33 21.25
N PRO A 13 -2.03 4.66 21.13
CA PRO A 13 -1.05 5.24 20.22
C PRO A 13 0.38 4.84 20.57
N SER A 14 1.14 4.40 19.57
CA SER A 14 2.56 4.09 19.67
C SER A 14 3.20 4.12 18.28
N ILE A 15 4.52 4.19 18.24
CA ILE A 15 5.28 4.06 16.98
C ILE A 15 5.00 2.70 16.34
N GLN A 16 4.90 1.64 17.15
CA GLN A 16 4.59 0.29 16.66
C GLN A 16 3.21 0.21 15.99
N SER A 17 2.19 0.81 16.60
CA SER A 17 0.83 0.80 16.04
C SER A 17 0.73 1.68 14.79
N ALA A 18 1.44 2.80 14.73
CA ALA A 18 1.61 3.59 13.51
C ALA A 18 2.34 2.81 12.40
N GLY A 19 3.37 2.06 12.75
CA GLY A 19 4.10 1.17 11.86
C GLY A 19 3.22 0.08 11.26
N GLN A 20 2.36 -0.53 12.08
CA GLN A 20 1.39 -1.52 11.60
C GLN A 20 0.40 -0.92 10.60
N ILE A 21 -0.08 0.31 10.84
CA ILE A 21 -0.95 1.00 9.88
C ILE A 21 -0.20 1.18 8.55
N ALA A 22 1.01 1.73 8.58
CA ALA A 22 1.82 1.96 7.37
C ALA A 22 2.04 0.66 6.59
N PHE A 23 2.35 -0.43 7.28
CA PHE A 23 2.57 -1.74 6.67
C PHE A 23 1.30 -2.32 6.06
N ASP A 24 0.15 -2.15 6.72
CA ASP A 24 -1.14 -2.59 6.17
C ASP A 24 -1.53 -1.79 4.92
N TYR A 25 -1.21 -0.50 4.88
CA TYR A 25 -1.42 0.34 3.69
C TYR A 25 -0.50 -0.06 2.55
N PHE A 26 0.77 -0.40 2.81
CA PHE A 26 1.68 -0.91 1.78
C PHE A 26 1.07 -2.12 1.07
N HIS A 27 0.64 -3.11 1.86
CA HIS A 27 0.03 -4.34 1.32
C HIS A 27 -1.29 -4.05 0.62
N MET A 28 -2.16 -3.22 1.20
CA MET A 28 -3.42 -2.86 0.56
C MET A 28 -3.21 -2.22 -0.82
N LEU A 29 -2.30 -1.26 -0.92
CA LEU A 29 -2.14 -0.43 -2.12
C LEU A 29 -1.31 -1.12 -3.20
N PHE A 30 -0.21 -1.77 -2.82
CA PHE A 30 0.79 -2.26 -3.78
C PHE A 30 0.78 -3.77 -3.97
N ARG A 31 0.13 -4.53 -3.06
CA ARG A 31 -0.10 -5.97 -3.22
C ARG A 31 -1.55 -6.25 -3.57
N ASP A 32 -2.48 -5.99 -2.66
CA ASP A 32 -3.87 -6.46 -2.72
C ASP A 32 -4.61 -5.86 -3.92
N LYS A 33 -4.64 -4.53 -4.06
CA LYS A 33 -5.31 -3.87 -5.20
C LYS A 33 -4.75 -4.27 -6.56
N ILE A 34 -3.45 -4.53 -6.63
CA ILE A 34 -2.81 -4.98 -7.87
C ILE A 34 -3.16 -6.45 -8.14
N THR A 35 -3.14 -7.31 -7.13
CA THR A 35 -3.60 -8.71 -7.22
C THR A 35 -5.04 -8.79 -7.67
N ASP A 36 -5.94 -7.98 -7.09
CA ASP A 36 -7.34 -7.89 -7.50
C ASP A 36 -7.45 -7.53 -9.00
N LEU A 37 -6.73 -6.50 -9.43
CA LEU A 37 -6.73 -6.01 -10.82
C LEU A 37 -6.24 -7.07 -11.82
N VAL A 38 -5.11 -7.73 -11.55
CA VAL A 38 -4.56 -8.75 -12.47
C VAL A 38 -5.34 -10.06 -12.42
N THR A 39 -6.08 -10.33 -11.34
CA THR A 39 -7.02 -11.45 -11.27
C THR A 39 -8.24 -11.18 -12.15
N ALA A 40 -8.78 -9.96 -12.09
CA ALA A 40 -9.93 -9.55 -12.92
C ALA A 40 -9.55 -9.40 -14.41
N PHE A 41 -8.34 -8.90 -14.69
CA PHE A 41 -7.81 -8.71 -16.03
C PHE A 41 -6.40 -9.33 -16.14
N PRO A 42 -6.32 -10.65 -16.42
CA PRO A 42 -5.04 -11.34 -16.64
C PRO A 42 -4.21 -10.70 -17.76
N GLU A 43 -2.92 -11.03 -17.82
CA GLU A 43 -1.98 -10.43 -18.78
C GLU A 43 -2.39 -10.62 -20.24
N ASP A 44 -3.02 -11.75 -20.54
CA ASP A 44 -3.56 -12.11 -21.85
C ASP A 44 -5.02 -11.67 -22.08
N SER A 45 -5.59 -10.88 -21.16
CA SER A 45 -6.96 -10.39 -21.25
C SER A 45 -7.22 -9.65 -22.56
N ARG A 46 -8.38 -9.94 -23.18
CA ARG A 46 -8.81 -9.39 -24.47
C ARG A 46 -10.03 -8.49 -24.28
N VAL A 47 -10.10 -7.43 -25.06
CA VAL A 47 -11.30 -6.57 -25.12
C VAL A 47 -12.27 -7.22 -26.11
N ILE A 48 -13.37 -7.75 -25.61
CA ILE A 48 -14.44 -8.32 -26.44
C ILE A 48 -15.64 -7.38 -26.43
N ASP A 49 -16.18 -7.10 -27.60
CA ASP A 49 -17.42 -6.35 -27.73
C ASP A 49 -18.60 -7.17 -27.20
N ASN A 50 -19.35 -6.63 -26.24
CA ASN A 50 -20.39 -7.40 -25.57
C ASN A 50 -21.58 -7.75 -26.47
N GLU A 51 -21.86 -6.96 -27.51
CA GLU A 51 -22.99 -7.16 -28.42
C GLU A 51 -22.60 -8.02 -29.63
N THR A 52 -21.54 -7.62 -30.33
CA THR A 52 -21.09 -8.25 -31.58
C THR A 52 -20.16 -9.45 -31.35
N LYS A 53 -19.67 -9.63 -30.12
CA LYS A 53 -18.63 -10.61 -29.74
C LYS A 53 -17.32 -10.47 -30.51
N GLN A 54 -17.08 -9.30 -31.13
CA GLN A 54 -15.86 -9.02 -31.85
C GLN A 54 -14.68 -8.84 -30.88
N ASP A 55 -13.55 -9.47 -31.19
CA ASP A 55 -12.28 -9.24 -30.50
C ASP A 55 -11.64 -7.93 -30.99
N LYS A 56 -11.49 -6.97 -30.06
CA LYS A 56 -10.93 -5.63 -30.28
C LYS A 56 -9.44 -5.53 -29.91
N GLY A 57 -8.79 -6.62 -29.51
CA GLY A 57 -7.37 -6.65 -29.18
C GLY A 57 -7.06 -6.92 -27.71
N ALA A 58 -5.78 -6.75 -27.35
CA ALA A 58 -5.31 -6.94 -25.97
C ALA A 58 -5.77 -5.80 -25.06
N PHE A 59 -6.27 -6.15 -23.88
CA PHE A 59 -6.65 -5.19 -22.83
C PHE A 59 -5.44 -4.37 -22.35
N TRP A 60 -4.30 -5.02 -22.14
CA TRP A 60 -3.03 -4.40 -21.75
C TRP A 60 -2.25 -3.93 -22.98
N SER A 61 -2.73 -2.87 -23.62
CA SER A 61 -2.09 -2.27 -24.80
C SER A 61 -2.09 -0.74 -24.74
N GLY A 62 -1.24 -0.12 -25.57
CA GLY A 62 -1.11 1.34 -25.66
C GLY A 62 -0.71 1.97 -24.33
N HIS A 63 -1.64 2.71 -23.71
CA HIS A 63 -1.42 3.41 -22.45
C HIS A 63 -1.63 2.54 -21.20
N LYS A 64 -2.15 1.31 -21.35
CA LYS A 64 -2.34 0.36 -20.24
C LYS A 64 -1.14 -0.59 -20.17
N ARG A 65 -0.49 -0.63 -19.01
CA ARG A 65 0.64 -1.54 -18.74
C ARG A 65 0.23 -2.59 -17.72
N PHE A 66 0.54 -3.85 -17.98
CA PHE A 66 0.29 -4.92 -17.01
C PHE A 66 1.10 -4.67 -15.72
N PRO A 67 0.44 -4.56 -14.56
CA PRO A 67 1.12 -4.27 -13.30
C PRO A 67 1.61 -5.56 -12.64
N LYS A 68 2.51 -5.42 -11.65
CA LYS A 68 2.98 -6.53 -10.81
C LYS A 68 2.79 -6.16 -9.34
N ALA A 69 2.19 -7.07 -8.58
CA ALA A 69 2.03 -6.91 -7.15
C ALA A 69 3.40 -6.87 -6.44
N ALA A 70 3.57 -5.92 -5.52
CA ALA A 70 4.79 -5.78 -4.74
C ALA A 70 4.81 -6.77 -3.57
N ALA A 71 5.97 -7.38 -3.33
CA ALA A 71 6.30 -8.00 -2.05
C ALA A 71 7.18 -7.03 -1.27
N PHE A 72 6.85 -6.78 0.00
CA PHE A 72 7.65 -5.88 0.82
C PHE A 72 9.08 -6.42 0.95
N ASP A 73 10.05 -5.52 0.86
CA ASP A 73 11.47 -5.82 0.93
C ASP A 73 12.18 -4.66 1.60
N ALA A 74 12.73 -4.87 2.80
CA ALA A 74 13.43 -3.83 3.56
C ALA A 74 14.76 -3.41 2.91
N SER A 75 15.28 -4.19 1.96
CA SER A 75 16.45 -3.82 1.17
C SER A 75 16.12 -2.84 0.03
N ASN A 76 14.85 -2.79 -0.40
CA ASN A 76 14.38 -1.90 -1.45
C ASN A 76 14.12 -0.49 -0.91
N GLU A 77 14.78 0.50 -1.51
CA GLU A 77 14.72 1.90 -1.08
C GLU A 77 13.32 2.46 -1.00
N THR A 78 12.52 2.26 -2.06
CA THR A 78 11.15 2.78 -2.12
C THR A 78 10.24 2.12 -1.09
N HIS A 79 10.49 0.85 -0.74
CA HIS A 79 9.68 0.15 0.24
C HIS A 79 9.97 0.62 1.66
N TRP A 80 11.25 0.70 2.05
CA TRP A 80 11.60 1.09 3.41
C TRP A 80 11.34 2.59 3.65
N THR A 81 11.55 3.45 2.65
CA THR A 81 11.22 4.88 2.74
C THR A 81 9.71 5.07 2.90
N PHE A 82 8.89 4.36 2.12
CA PHE A 82 7.44 4.36 2.30
C PHE A 82 7.04 3.97 3.73
N LEU A 83 7.63 2.90 4.27
CA LEU A 83 7.32 2.43 5.62
C LEU A 83 7.66 3.49 6.67
N VAL A 84 8.86 4.07 6.60
CA VAL A 84 9.33 5.13 7.52
C VAL A 84 8.42 6.35 7.47
N ASP A 85 8.23 6.93 6.27
CA ASP A 85 7.53 8.20 6.12
C ASP A 85 6.06 8.06 6.50
N THR A 86 5.42 6.97 6.08
CA THR A 86 4.04 6.69 6.42
C THR A 86 3.88 6.42 7.92
N THR A 87 4.83 5.72 8.56
CA THR A 87 4.84 5.53 10.01
C THR A 87 4.96 6.86 10.74
N ALA A 88 5.87 7.74 10.32
CA ALA A 88 6.06 9.06 10.92
C ALA A 88 4.78 9.91 10.84
N LEU A 89 4.10 9.91 9.68
CA LEU A 89 2.84 10.62 9.50
C LEU A 89 1.74 10.08 10.44
N PHE A 90 1.54 8.77 10.49
CA PHE A 90 0.53 8.19 11.39
C PHE A 90 0.88 8.38 12.86
N ALA A 91 2.15 8.27 13.23
CA ALA A 91 2.59 8.46 14.61
C ALA A 91 2.35 9.91 15.06
N ALA A 92 2.60 10.89 14.20
CA ALA A 92 2.28 12.30 14.45
C ALA A 92 0.76 12.54 14.56
N MET A 93 -0.04 11.97 13.64
CA MET A 93 -1.51 12.10 13.65
C MET A 93 -2.16 11.48 14.90
N LEU A 94 -1.59 10.37 15.41
CA LEU A 94 -2.09 9.68 16.61
C LEU A 94 -1.56 10.28 17.92
N GLY A 95 -0.65 11.27 17.87
CA GLY A 95 0.02 11.79 19.05
C GLY A 95 0.98 10.80 19.71
N ALA A 96 1.44 9.78 18.97
CA ALA A 96 2.40 8.78 19.44
C ALA A 96 3.85 9.33 19.50
N VAL A 97 4.06 10.54 18.99
CA VAL A 97 5.34 11.24 18.94
C VAL A 97 5.14 12.71 19.31
N PRO A 98 6.19 13.40 19.78
CA PRO A 98 6.10 14.83 20.03
C PRO A 98 5.73 15.61 18.77
N GLN A 99 5.04 16.73 18.92
CA GLN A 99 4.82 17.66 17.81
C GLN A 99 6.16 18.28 17.38
N LYS A 100 6.37 18.41 16.07
CA LYS A 100 7.55 19.07 15.52
C LYS A 100 7.59 20.52 15.98
N LYS A 101 8.73 20.96 16.50
CA LYS A 101 8.96 22.36 16.88
C LYS A 101 9.51 23.15 15.69
N GLU A 102 9.27 24.45 15.70
CA GLU A 102 9.92 25.37 14.76
C GLU A 102 11.44 25.31 14.96
N GLY A 103 12.19 25.24 13.86
CA GLY A 103 13.65 25.09 13.88
C GLY A 103 14.17 23.69 14.27
N ASP A 104 13.29 22.72 14.53
CA ASP A 104 13.71 21.33 14.77
C ASP A 104 13.99 20.62 13.44
N ASP A 105 15.24 20.73 12.99
CA ASP A 105 15.74 20.05 11.78
C ASP A 105 16.02 18.57 12.03
N ASP A 106 16.08 18.12 13.28
CA ASP A 106 16.42 16.74 13.65
C ASP A 106 15.18 15.87 13.95
N TYR A 107 13.99 16.44 13.78
CA TYR A 107 12.72 15.78 14.04
C TYR A 107 12.62 14.37 13.43
N LEU A 108 12.62 13.36 14.30
CA LEU A 108 12.52 11.93 13.99
C LEU A 108 13.64 11.38 13.08
N LYS A 109 14.78 12.08 12.91
CA LYS A 109 15.88 11.63 12.04
C LYS A 109 16.42 10.24 12.38
N GLU A 110 16.42 9.89 13.66
CA GLU A 110 16.83 8.58 14.17
C GLU A 110 16.05 7.40 13.58
N TRP A 111 14.83 7.61 13.09
CA TRP A 111 13.98 6.56 12.51
C TRP A 111 14.02 6.58 10.99
N ARG A 112 14.55 7.65 10.37
CA ARG A 112 14.55 7.88 8.92
C ARG A 112 15.71 7.18 8.22
N ASN A 113 15.85 5.88 8.46
CA ASN A 113 16.88 5.07 7.83
C ASN A 113 16.43 3.62 7.62
N GLN A 114 17.13 2.95 6.71
CA GLN A 114 16.85 1.57 6.32
C GLN A 114 16.96 0.58 7.49
N ALA A 115 17.95 0.73 8.36
CA ALA A 115 18.18 -0.21 9.47
C ALA A 115 17.01 -0.18 10.48
N TRP A 116 16.49 1.01 10.76
CA TRP A 116 15.31 1.19 11.59
C TRP A 116 14.08 0.54 10.95
N ALA A 117 13.84 0.78 9.65
CA ALA A 117 12.71 0.20 8.93
C ALA A 117 12.77 -1.34 8.91
N ALA A 118 13.97 -1.90 8.67
CA ALA A 118 14.20 -3.34 8.69
C ALA A 118 13.97 -3.95 10.07
N ASN A 119 14.30 -3.24 11.14
CA ASN A 119 14.01 -3.69 12.51
C ASN A 119 12.51 -3.62 12.81
N LEU A 120 11.86 -2.49 12.52
CA LEU A 120 10.42 -2.34 12.71
C LEU A 120 9.64 -3.45 11.98
N ALA A 121 9.97 -3.71 10.70
CA ALA A 121 9.27 -4.68 9.87
C ALA A 121 9.27 -6.12 10.42
N LYS A 122 10.23 -6.49 11.28
CA LYS A 122 10.27 -7.82 11.92
C LYS A 122 9.12 -8.03 12.91
N ASP A 123 8.65 -6.95 13.52
CA ASP A 123 7.62 -6.98 14.55
C ASP A 123 6.21 -6.70 13.98
N LEU A 124 6.14 -6.38 12.68
CA LEU A 124 4.89 -6.09 11.99
C LEU A 124 4.26 -7.37 11.43
N LYS A 125 2.94 -7.45 11.50
CA LYS A 125 2.20 -8.60 10.99
C LYS A 125 1.80 -8.36 9.54
N VAL A 126 2.20 -9.25 8.64
CA VAL A 126 1.65 -9.30 7.30
C VAL A 126 0.24 -9.89 7.38
N LEU A 127 -0.77 -9.10 7.03
CA LEU A 127 -2.12 -9.61 6.94
C LEU A 127 -2.30 -10.47 5.68
N GLU A 128 -3.02 -11.57 5.82
CA GLU A 128 -3.40 -12.44 4.70
C GLU A 128 -4.19 -11.65 3.65
N TYR A 129 -3.92 -11.91 2.38
CA TYR A 129 -4.70 -11.32 1.29
C TYR A 129 -6.15 -11.82 1.32
N VAL A 130 -7.09 -10.91 1.08
CA VAL A 130 -8.51 -11.23 0.86
C VAL A 130 -8.97 -10.46 -0.35
N ALA A 131 -9.54 -11.17 -1.32
CA ALA A 131 -9.96 -10.63 -2.60
C ALA A 131 -10.95 -9.47 -2.44
N GLY A 132 -10.66 -8.36 -3.12
CA GLY A 132 -11.54 -7.22 -3.28
C GLY A 132 -12.41 -7.31 -4.53
N ALA A 133 -13.41 -6.44 -4.62
CA ALA A 133 -14.20 -6.28 -5.84
C ALA A 133 -13.47 -5.36 -6.82
N VAL A 134 -13.40 -5.77 -8.09
CA VAL A 134 -12.98 -4.93 -9.21
C VAL A 134 -14.21 -4.66 -10.06
N ASN A 135 -14.47 -3.39 -10.38
CA ASN A 135 -15.50 -3.08 -11.36
C ASN A 135 -15.01 -3.50 -12.75
N THR A 136 -15.70 -4.46 -13.35
CA THR A 136 -15.41 -4.95 -14.70
C THR A 136 -16.37 -4.39 -15.75
N GLU A 137 -17.41 -3.68 -15.31
CA GLU A 137 -18.29 -2.96 -16.21
C GLU A 137 -17.54 -1.72 -16.70
N GLY A 138 -17.42 -1.58 -18.02
CA GLY A 138 -16.84 -0.38 -18.61
C GLY A 138 -17.69 0.84 -18.26
N ASP A 139 -17.08 2.01 -18.13
CA ASP A 139 -17.84 3.26 -18.03
C ASP A 139 -18.81 3.33 -19.23
N ALA A 140 -20.11 3.43 -18.94
CA ALA A 140 -21.10 3.64 -19.99
C ALA A 140 -20.77 4.96 -20.68
N ALA A 141 -20.26 4.86 -21.91
CA ALA A 141 -20.00 5.99 -22.80
C ALA A 141 -21.31 6.52 -23.40
#